data_AF-A0A937IJ36-F1
#
_entry.id   AF-A0A937IJ36-F1
#
_cell.length_a   1.000
_cell.length_b   1.000
_cell.length_c   1.000
_cell.angle_alpha   90.00
_cell.angle_beta   90.00
_cell.angle_gamma   90.00
#
_symmetry.space_group_name_H-M   'P 1'
#
loop_
_entity.id
_entity.type
_entity.pdbx_description
1 polymer ?
#
loop_
_entity_poly.entity_id
_entity_poly.type
_entity_poly.pdbx_seq_one_letter_code
_entity_poly.pdbx_strand_id
1 'polypeptide(L)'
;MNKSGLNSLNLYLFDEQTPGPTNVPAFFKSECPPDGKVKLDDLFQFKRKRGDFLFSLIILFVALFFLISFFTETGWQSRKLPNEFGTYILHQFGLAEVDGKLVRFGRILKQSWVGPLLCLMVLIPAAIWNVRTSFQVHRYRKRFLLPTGIRYELEKYVAAIEYVAYFILYTVLVPTLGYLISTLFLGIFLTWRLGYRSGRWILIGLSSSLVIVFVFRSFLQIKTPINIWLYDLLPSAVRGFMLTYF
;
A
#
# COMPACT_ATOMS: atom_id res chain seq x y z
N MET A 1 -80.76 -31.83 -1.95
CA MET A 1 -80.07 -32.07 -3.23
C MET A 1 -78.58 -31.92 -3.03
N ASN A 2 -77.86 -32.79 -3.71
CA ASN A 2 -76.46 -33.16 -3.63
C ASN A 2 -75.49 -32.05 -4.11
N LYS A 3 -74.27 -32.00 -3.54
CA LYS A 3 -72.93 -31.86 -4.20
C LYS A 3 -71.92 -31.25 -3.20
N SER A 4 -71.01 -32.02 -2.62
CA SER A 4 -69.80 -32.65 -3.18
C SER A 4 -68.56 -31.79 -2.92
N GLY A 5 -67.61 -32.32 -2.17
CA GLY A 5 -66.31 -31.67 -1.96
C GLY A 5 -65.43 -32.38 -0.94
N LEU A 6 -65.20 -33.67 -1.16
CA LEU A 6 -64.15 -34.45 -0.51
C LEU A 6 -62.77 -33.81 -0.77
N ASN A 7 -61.87 -34.03 0.19
CA ASN A 7 -60.41 -34.00 0.09
C ASN A 7 -59.71 -32.63 0.19
N SER A 8 -59.18 -32.36 1.38
CA SER A 8 -57.75 -32.62 1.59
C SER A 8 -57.42 -32.48 3.07
N LEU A 9 -57.18 -33.65 3.69
CA LEU A 9 -56.09 -33.90 4.61
C LEU A 9 -55.71 -32.75 5.57
N ASN A 10 -56.18 -32.91 6.80
CA ASN A 10 -55.47 -32.57 8.04
C ASN A 10 -53.95 -32.40 7.86
N LEU A 11 -53.50 -31.17 7.61
CA LEU A 11 -52.09 -30.78 7.70
C LEU A 11 -51.94 -29.43 8.40
N TYR A 12 -52.68 -29.24 9.50
CA TYR A 12 -52.40 -28.20 10.48
C TYR A 12 -51.97 -28.91 11.75
N LEU A 13 -50.66 -29.22 11.84
CA LEU A 13 -50.07 -29.85 13.04
C LEU A 13 -49.71 -28.80 14.11
N PHE A 14 -50.06 -27.54 13.86
CA PHE A 14 -49.91 -26.44 14.81
C PHE A 14 -51.13 -25.54 14.68
N ASP A 15 -51.91 -25.43 15.75
CA ASP A 15 -52.80 -24.29 15.93
C ASP A 15 -51.89 -23.05 15.95
N GLU A 16 -51.90 -22.27 14.87
CA GLU A 16 -51.31 -20.94 14.89
C GLU A 16 -52.06 -20.13 15.96
N GLN A 17 -51.47 -20.06 17.16
CA GLN A 17 -51.75 -19.01 18.11
C GLN A 17 -51.38 -17.69 17.43
N THR A 18 -52.34 -17.10 16.72
CA THR A 18 -52.24 -15.71 16.31
C THR A 18 -52.12 -14.89 17.60
N PRO A 19 -51.00 -14.21 17.86
CA PRO A 19 -50.93 -13.36 19.03
C PRO A 19 -51.98 -12.28 18.87
N GLY A 20 -52.92 -12.22 19.83
CA GLY A 20 -53.96 -11.19 19.88
C GLY A 20 -53.35 -9.78 19.84
N PRO A 21 -54.17 -8.73 19.63
CA PRO A 21 -53.72 -7.36 19.38
C PRO A 21 -53.13 -6.79 20.67
N THR A 22 -51.88 -7.15 20.93
CA THR A 22 -51.02 -6.61 21.96
C THR A 22 -49.96 -5.82 21.25
N ASN A 23 -49.64 -4.65 21.81
CA ASN A 23 -48.71 -3.68 21.25
C ASN A 23 -47.31 -4.28 21.03
N VAL A 24 -47.11 -5.00 19.92
CA VAL A 24 -45.79 -5.43 19.48
C VAL A 24 -45.17 -4.22 18.79
N PRO A 25 -44.06 -3.65 19.29
CA PRO A 25 -43.35 -2.62 18.54
C PRO A 25 -42.96 -3.20 17.18
N ALA A 26 -43.36 -2.52 16.10
CA ALA A 26 -43.29 -2.99 14.71
C ALA A 26 -41.87 -3.21 14.16
N PHE A 27 -40.84 -3.26 15.00
CA PHE A 27 -39.45 -3.32 14.56
C PHE A 27 -38.63 -4.17 15.51
N PHE A 28 -38.50 -5.46 15.20
CA PHE A 28 -37.46 -6.29 15.80
C PHE A 28 -36.10 -5.78 15.33
N LYS A 29 -35.43 -5.01 16.19
CA LYS A 29 -34.06 -4.55 15.95
C LYS A 29 -33.12 -5.58 16.56
N SER A 30 -32.54 -6.46 15.73
CA SER A 30 -31.49 -7.37 16.19
C SER A 30 -30.22 -6.56 16.45
N GLU A 31 -30.11 -5.95 17.63
CA GLU A 31 -28.84 -5.41 18.09
C GLU A 31 -28.05 -6.56 18.70
N CYS A 32 -27.18 -7.19 17.91
CA CYS A 32 -26.10 -7.97 18.51
C CYS A 32 -25.19 -6.97 19.23
N PRO A 33 -25.10 -7.00 20.57
CA PRO A 33 -24.21 -6.10 21.29
C PRO A 33 -22.77 -6.34 20.78
N PRO A 34 -22.01 -5.27 20.48
CA PRO A 34 -20.63 -5.44 20.03
C PRO A 34 -19.86 -6.17 21.12
N ASP A 35 -19.24 -7.28 20.73
CA ASP A 35 -18.47 -8.15 21.62
C ASP A 35 -17.38 -7.31 22.30
N GLY A 36 -17.45 -7.15 23.63
CA GLY A 36 -16.60 -6.23 24.39
C GLY A 36 -15.15 -6.71 24.55
N LYS A 37 -14.85 -7.94 24.12
CA LYS A 37 -13.54 -8.57 24.24
C LYS A 37 -12.79 -8.51 22.90
N VAL A 38 -11.59 -7.94 22.93
CA VAL A 38 -10.67 -7.94 21.78
C VAL A 38 -10.23 -9.38 21.52
N LYS A 39 -10.72 -9.99 20.44
CA LYS A 39 -10.29 -11.33 20.01
C LYS A 39 -8.93 -11.22 19.31
N LEU A 40 -7.97 -12.06 19.71
CA LEU A 40 -6.65 -12.15 19.07
C LEU A 40 -6.76 -12.45 17.57
N ASP A 41 -7.77 -13.22 17.17
CA ASP A 41 -8.04 -13.54 15.77
C ASP A 41 -8.41 -12.30 14.94
N ASP A 42 -9.01 -11.28 15.57
CA ASP A 42 -9.40 -10.03 14.91
C ASP A 42 -8.21 -9.09 14.67
N LEU A 43 -7.07 -9.29 15.37
CA LEU A 43 -5.83 -8.53 15.17
C LEU A 43 -5.12 -8.91 13.86
N PHE A 44 -5.29 -10.17 13.43
CA PHE A 44 -4.70 -10.68 12.19
C PHE A 44 -5.67 -10.69 11.01
N GLN A 45 -6.96 -10.44 11.26
CA GLN A 45 -7.91 -10.17 10.19
C GLN A 45 -7.68 -8.76 9.65
N PHE A 46 -7.11 -8.68 8.45
CA PHE A 46 -7.01 -7.43 7.68
C PHE A 46 -8.41 -6.98 7.22
N LYS A 47 -9.25 -6.54 8.16
CA LYS A 47 -10.60 -6.03 7.87
C LYS A 47 -10.49 -4.65 7.27
N ARG A 48 -10.77 -4.53 5.97
CA ARG A 48 -11.14 -3.26 5.32
C ARG A 48 -12.33 -2.64 6.06
N LYS A 49 -12.10 -1.54 6.79
CA LYS A 49 -13.10 -0.89 7.68
C LYS A 49 -13.86 0.23 6.93
N ARG A 50 -14.59 1.09 7.64
CA ARG A 50 -15.89 1.69 7.28
C ARG A 50 -15.88 2.95 6.38
N GLY A 51 -14.76 3.59 6.11
CA GLY A 51 -14.62 4.83 5.32
C GLY A 51 -13.65 4.71 4.14
N ASP A 52 -13.26 3.49 3.79
CA ASP A 52 -12.46 3.18 2.60
C ASP A 52 -13.07 3.72 1.30
N PHE A 53 -14.39 3.95 1.24
CA PHE A 53 -15.06 4.40 0.02
C PHE A 53 -14.69 5.84 -0.36
N LEU A 54 -14.79 6.79 0.58
CA LEU A 54 -14.43 8.18 0.30
C LEU A 54 -12.95 8.28 -0.06
N PHE A 55 -12.10 7.58 0.69
CA PHE A 55 -10.66 7.56 0.43
C PHE A 55 -10.32 6.94 -0.93
N SER A 56 -10.98 5.84 -1.31
CA SER A 56 -10.81 5.23 -2.63
C SER A 56 -11.24 6.17 -3.76
N LEU A 57 -12.30 6.97 -3.55
CA LEU A 57 -12.78 7.96 -4.52
C LEU A 57 -11.77 9.10 -4.66
N ILE A 58 -11.23 9.60 -3.55
CA ILE A 58 -10.15 10.61 -3.55
C ILE A 58 -8.93 10.09 -4.31
N ILE A 59 -8.48 8.85 -4.04
CA ILE A 59 -7.34 8.26 -4.76
C ILE A 59 -7.63 8.12 -6.25
N LEU A 60 -8.84 7.68 -6.63
CA LEU A 60 -9.22 7.58 -8.04
C LEU A 60 -9.20 8.96 -8.70
N PHE A 61 -9.68 10.00 -8.02
CA PHE A 61 -9.62 11.37 -8.51
C PHE A 61 -8.17 11.83 -8.73
N VAL A 62 -7.27 11.57 -7.77
CA VAL A 62 -5.83 11.88 -7.91
C VAL A 62 -5.20 11.10 -9.06
N ALA A 63 -5.54 9.82 -9.24
CA ALA A 63 -5.04 9.01 -10.35
C ALA A 63 -5.51 9.53 -11.72
N LEU A 64 -6.78 9.95 -11.82
CA LEU A 64 -7.32 10.58 -13.02
C LEU A 64 -6.69 11.94 -13.29
N PHE A 65 -6.44 12.74 -12.25
CA PHE A 65 -5.71 14.00 -12.37
C PHE A 65 -4.30 13.77 -12.96
N PHE A 66 -3.56 12.76 -12.49
CA PHE A 66 -2.26 12.43 -13.07
C PHE A 66 -2.35 11.90 -14.50
N LEU A 67 -3.40 11.16 -14.85
CA LEU A 67 -3.64 10.72 -16.23
C LEU A 67 -3.85 11.91 -17.17
N ILE A 68 -4.61 12.92 -16.73
CA ILE A 68 -4.85 14.13 -17.52
C ILE A 68 -3.54 14.94 -17.66
N SER A 69 -2.82 15.12 -16.55
CA SER A 69 -1.55 15.86 -16.51
C SER A 69 -0.41 15.17 -17.28
N PHE A 70 -0.49 13.86 -17.47
CA PHE A 70 0.51 13.10 -18.21
C PHE A 70 0.70 13.64 -19.64
N PHE A 71 -0.40 13.97 -20.31
CA PHE A 71 -0.33 14.43 -21.70
C PHE A 71 0.23 15.84 -21.85
N THR A 72 0.18 16.67 -20.80
CA THR A 72 0.71 18.05 -20.82
C THR A 72 2.18 18.08 -20.43
N GLU A 73 2.59 17.36 -19.38
CA GLU A 73 3.92 17.51 -18.78
C GLU A 73 4.98 16.57 -19.36
N THR A 74 4.61 15.39 -19.89
CA THR A 74 5.60 14.39 -20.29
C THR A 74 6.19 14.60 -21.69
N GLY A 75 5.72 15.62 -22.41
CA GLY A 75 6.11 15.89 -23.79
C GLY A 75 5.64 14.85 -24.81
N TRP A 76 4.70 13.97 -24.41
CA TRP A 76 4.18 12.87 -25.24
C TRP A 76 3.70 13.33 -26.62
N GLN A 77 2.99 14.46 -26.69
CA GLN A 77 2.43 15.00 -27.94
C GLN A 77 3.49 15.39 -28.98
N SER A 78 4.71 15.70 -28.54
CA SER A 78 5.78 16.16 -29.44
C SER A 78 6.57 15.01 -30.09
N ARG A 79 6.26 13.76 -29.74
CA ARG A 79 7.02 12.59 -30.18
C ARG A 79 6.63 12.11 -31.58
N LYS A 80 7.65 11.95 -32.41
CA LYS A 80 7.55 11.22 -33.67
C LYS A 80 7.77 9.73 -33.38
N LEU A 81 6.69 8.96 -33.40
CA LEU A 81 6.76 7.50 -33.30
C LEU A 81 7.28 6.95 -34.64
N PRO A 82 8.29 6.06 -34.65
CA PRO A 82 8.74 5.42 -35.87
C PRO A 82 7.63 4.53 -36.44
N ASN A 83 7.57 4.43 -37.77
CA ASN A 83 6.55 3.65 -38.48
C ASN A 83 6.58 2.15 -38.11
N GLU A 84 7.77 1.64 -37.76
CA GLU A 84 7.95 0.28 -37.27
C GLU A 84 8.12 0.24 -35.74
N PHE A 85 6.99 0.22 -35.05
CA PHE A 85 6.98 0.20 -33.58
C PHE A 85 7.63 -1.07 -33.00
N GLY A 86 7.55 -2.20 -33.71
CA GLY A 86 8.14 -3.48 -33.31
C GLY A 86 9.67 -3.45 -33.27
N THR A 87 10.31 -2.95 -34.33
CA THR A 87 11.78 -2.83 -34.39
C THR A 87 12.29 -1.77 -33.42
N TYR A 88 11.52 -0.69 -33.20
CA TYR A 88 11.78 0.30 -32.17
C TYR A 88 11.78 -0.32 -30.76
N ILE A 89 10.75 -1.09 -30.41
CA ILE A 89 10.69 -1.79 -29.11
C ILE A 89 11.88 -2.74 -28.97
N LEU A 90 12.11 -3.61 -29.95
CA LEU A 90 13.20 -4.59 -29.88
C LEU A 90 14.57 -3.92 -29.73
N HIS A 91 14.83 -2.85 -30.49
CA HIS A 91 16.05 -2.06 -30.35
C HIS A 91 16.16 -1.39 -28.99
N GLN A 92 15.04 -0.87 -28.49
CA GLN A 92 14.97 -0.16 -27.22
C GLN A 92 15.20 -1.10 -26.02
N PHE A 93 14.75 -2.36 -26.12
CA PHE A 93 15.03 -3.46 -25.19
C PHE A 93 16.42 -4.11 -25.40
N GLY A 94 17.16 -3.71 -26.44
CA GLY A 94 18.47 -4.26 -26.78
C GLY A 94 18.42 -5.67 -27.40
N LEU A 95 17.26 -6.07 -27.94
CA LEU A 95 17.01 -7.35 -28.61
C LEU A 95 17.18 -7.29 -30.13
N ALA A 96 17.26 -6.09 -30.70
CA ALA A 96 17.57 -5.87 -32.11
C ALA A 96 18.73 -4.87 -32.25
N GLU A 97 19.67 -5.16 -33.14
CA GLU A 97 20.71 -4.23 -33.53
C GLU A 97 20.18 -3.33 -34.65
N VAL A 98 20.08 -2.03 -34.36
CA VAL A 98 19.89 -1.01 -35.38
C VAL A 98 21.21 -0.24 -35.41
N ASP A 99 21.86 -0.20 -36.58
CA ASP A 99 23.11 0.53 -36.82
C ASP A 99 24.32 0.12 -35.94
N GLY A 100 24.46 -1.18 -35.64
CA GLY A 100 25.67 -1.74 -35.00
C GLY A 100 25.93 -1.29 -33.55
N LYS A 101 24.92 -0.72 -32.86
CA LYS A 101 25.00 -0.34 -31.45
C LYS A 101 23.86 -0.95 -30.65
N LEU A 102 24.18 -1.88 -29.76
CA LEU A 102 23.25 -2.38 -28.75
C LEU A 102 22.97 -1.29 -27.71
N VAL A 103 21.72 -0.86 -27.58
CA VAL A 103 21.32 0.12 -26.57
C VAL A 103 21.15 -0.59 -25.23
N ARG A 104 21.89 -0.14 -24.21
CA ARG A 104 21.71 -0.64 -22.83
C ARG A 104 20.31 -0.27 -22.33
N PHE A 105 19.57 -1.25 -21.80
CA PHE A 105 18.21 -1.13 -21.27
C PHE A 105 17.96 0.12 -20.41
N GLY A 106 18.97 0.57 -19.65
CA GLY A 106 18.90 1.78 -18.83
C GLY A 106 18.61 3.09 -19.56
N ARG A 107 18.74 3.16 -20.90
CA ARG A 107 18.32 4.35 -21.68
C ARG A 107 16.81 4.51 -21.76
N ILE A 108 16.05 3.43 -21.60
CA ILE A 108 14.57 3.45 -21.56
C ILE A 108 14.09 4.20 -20.34
N LEU A 109 14.59 3.79 -19.18
CA LEU A 109 14.18 4.32 -17.88
C LEU A 109 14.57 5.78 -17.69
N LYS A 110 15.53 6.29 -18.47
CA LYS A 110 15.90 7.70 -18.50
C LYS A 110 14.93 8.59 -19.28
N GLN A 111 13.99 8.00 -20.03
CA GLN A 111 13.00 8.79 -20.76
C GLN A 111 11.94 9.32 -19.78
N SER A 112 11.65 10.62 -19.88
CA SER A 112 10.76 11.36 -18.96
C SER A 112 9.32 10.80 -18.85
N TRP A 113 8.82 10.11 -19.87
CA TRP A 113 7.45 9.59 -19.91
C TRP A 113 7.30 8.13 -19.46
N VAL A 114 8.36 7.31 -19.55
CA VAL A 114 8.24 5.85 -19.33
C VAL A 114 7.88 5.56 -17.88
N GLY A 115 8.55 6.22 -16.93
CA GLY A 115 8.25 6.08 -15.51
C GLY A 115 6.81 6.48 -15.17
N PRO A 116 6.37 7.71 -15.53
CA PRO A 116 4.99 8.14 -15.31
C PRO A 116 3.96 7.23 -15.99
N LEU A 117 4.20 6.77 -17.23
CA LEU A 117 3.27 5.89 -17.93
C LEU A 117 3.15 4.53 -17.26
N LEU A 118 4.25 3.90 -16.85
CA LEU A 118 4.22 2.65 -16.09
C LEU A 118 3.48 2.82 -14.77
N CYS A 119 3.70 3.93 -14.07
CA CYS A 119 2.98 4.24 -12.84
C CYS A 119 1.47 4.33 -13.08
N LEU A 120 1.03 5.05 -14.12
CA LEU A 120 -0.38 5.18 -14.47
C LEU A 120 -1.01 3.86 -14.91
N MET A 121 -0.28 3.05 -15.68
CA MET A 121 -0.73 1.71 -16.09
C MET A 121 -1.02 0.80 -14.91
N VAL A 122 -0.31 0.95 -13.78
CA VAL A 122 -0.57 0.18 -12.55
C VAL A 122 -1.60 0.89 -11.67
N LEU A 123 -1.49 2.20 -11.49
CA LEU A 123 -2.28 2.98 -10.55
C LEU A 123 -3.76 3.06 -10.95
N ILE A 124 -4.07 3.28 -12.23
CA ILE A 124 -5.46 3.47 -12.68
C ILE A 124 -6.28 2.18 -12.52
N PRO A 125 -5.83 1.00 -13.01
CA PRO A 125 -6.58 -0.24 -12.81
C PRO A 125 -6.72 -0.57 -11.32
N ALA A 126 -5.66 -0.38 -10.54
CA ALA A 126 -5.69 -0.62 -9.09
C ALA A 126 -6.68 0.30 -8.38
N ALA A 127 -6.73 1.59 -8.73
CA ALA A 127 -7.65 2.57 -8.15
C ALA A 127 -9.11 2.23 -8.52
N ILE A 128 -9.39 1.90 -9.79
CA ILE A 128 -10.73 1.49 -10.24
C ILE A 128 -11.16 0.21 -9.51
N TRP A 129 -10.28 -0.78 -9.41
CA TRP A 129 -10.55 -2.01 -8.68
C TRP A 129 -10.86 -1.73 -7.21
N ASN A 130 -10.07 -0.85 -6.58
CA ASN A 130 -10.25 -0.47 -5.19
C ASN A 130 -11.62 0.20 -4.96
N VAL A 131 -12.00 1.19 -5.78
CA VAL A 131 -13.32 1.85 -5.69
C VAL A 131 -14.45 0.86 -5.90
N ARG A 132 -14.35 -0.05 -6.87
CA ARG A 132 -15.38 -1.09 -7.11
C ARG A 132 -15.58 -1.97 -5.87
N THR A 133 -14.49 -2.47 -5.29
CA THR A 133 -14.56 -3.30 -4.08
C THR A 133 -15.14 -2.52 -2.91
N SER A 134 -14.73 -1.26 -2.72
CA SER A 134 -15.22 -0.43 -1.63
C SER A 134 -16.69 -0.03 -1.81
N PHE A 135 -17.15 0.17 -3.05
CA PHE A 135 -18.55 0.50 -3.36
C PHE A 135 -19.50 -0.66 -3.03
N GLN A 136 -19.11 -1.90 -3.36
CA GLN A 136 -19.90 -3.08 -3.03
C GLN A 136 -20.10 -3.21 -1.52
N VAL A 137 -19.02 -3.02 -0.74
CA VAL A 137 -19.05 -3.06 0.72
C VAL A 137 -19.87 -1.89 1.28
N HIS A 138 -19.73 -0.69 0.73
CA HIS A 138 -20.53 0.48 1.14
C HIS A 138 -22.03 0.25 0.92
N ARG A 139 -22.41 -0.31 -0.24
CA ARG A 139 -23.79 -0.64 -0.57
C ARG A 139 -24.36 -1.70 0.37
N TYR A 140 -23.57 -2.74 0.70
CA TYR A 140 -23.96 -3.75 1.67
C TYR A 140 -24.19 -3.11 3.05
N ARG A 141 -23.27 -2.27 3.54
CA ARG A 141 -23.37 -1.64 4.86
C ARG A 141 -24.50 -0.64 4.99
N LYS A 142 -24.83 0.11 3.92
CA LYS A 142 -26.04 0.95 3.88
C LYS A 142 -27.32 0.15 4.12
N ARG A 143 -27.39 -1.11 3.68
CA ARG A 143 -28.54 -1.98 3.97
C ARG A 143 -28.67 -2.35 5.45
N PHE A 144 -27.56 -2.42 6.19
CA PHE A 144 -27.54 -2.80 7.61
C PHE A 144 -27.46 -1.60 8.58
N LEU A 145 -27.59 -0.35 8.09
CA LEU A 145 -27.59 0.87 8.90
C LEU A 145 -26.40 0.97 9.90
N LEU A 146 -25.23 0.44 9.53
CA LEU A 146 -24.05 0.45 10.38
C LEU A 146 -23.43 1.87 10.42
N PRO A 147 -23.08 2.41 11.60
CA PRO A 147 -22.53 3.76 11.70
C PRO A 147 -21.13 3.86 11.05
N THR A 148 -20.95 4.87 10.19
CA THR A 148 -19.72 5.19 9.44
C THR A 148 -18.91 6.27 10.16
N GLY A 149 -18.03 5.87 11.10
CA GLY A 149 -17.13 6.79 11.78
C GLY A 149 -15.77 6.88 11.08
N ILE A 150 -15.40 8.04 10.55
CA ILE A 150 -14.17 8.27 9.77
C ILE A 150 -12.91 8.42 10.66
N ARG A 151 -13.09 8.74 11.95
CA ARG A 151 -12.01 9.10 12.87
C ARG A 151 -11.01 7.97 13.11
N TYR A 152 -11.50 6.75 13.31
CA TYR A 152 -10.67 5.57 13.55
C TYR A 152 -9.77 5.20 12.35
N GLU A 153 -10.14 5.61 11.14
CA GLU A 153 -9.34 5.34 9.94
C GLU A 153 -8.27 6.40 9.73
N LEU A 154 -8.62 7.67 9.93
CA LEU A 154 -7.64 8.75 9.92
C LEU A 154 -6.52 8.46 10.92
N GLU A 155 -6.81 7.92 12.10
CA GLU A 155 -5.80 7.50 13.07
C GLU A 155 -4.82 6.46 12.50
N LYS A 156 -5.30 5.49 11.71
CA LYS A 156 -4.44 4.47 11.08
C LYS A 156 -3.60 5.04 9.95
N TYR A 157 -4.16 5.95 9.14
CA TYR A 157 -3.39 6.63 8.09
C TYR A 157 -2.35 7.58 8.68
N VAL A 158 -2.68 8.31 9.74
CA VAL A 158 -1.72 9.15 10.47
C VAL A 158 -0.61 8.30 11.08
N ALA A 159 -0.92 7.12 11.63
CA ALA A 159 0.09 6.18 12.07
C ALA A 159 1.00 5.67 10.92
N ALA A 160 0.50 5.57 9.69
CA ALA A 160 1.35 5.24 8.54
C ALA A 160 2.30 6.38 8.15
N ILE A 161 1.88 7.64 8.31
CA ILE A 161 2.71 8.83 8.06
C ILE A 161 3.94 8.86 9.00
N GLU A 162 3.83 8.31 10.21
CA GLU A 162 4.97 8.17 11.13
C GLU A 162 6.15 7.42 10.48
N TYR A 163 5.89 6.33 9.76
CA TYR A 163 6.93 5.57 9.06
C TYR A 163 7.51 6.32 7.86
N VAL A 164 6.69 7.11 7.17
CA VAL A 164 7.17 8.01 6.11
C VAL A 164 8.11 9.07 6.69
N ALA A 165 7.77 9.63 7.86
CA ALA A 165 8.64 10.57 8.55
C ALA A 165 9.98 9.94 8.96
N TYR A 166 10.00 8.68 9.39
CA TYR A 166 11.25 7.96 9.66
C TYR A 166 12.10 7.74 8.40
N PHE A 167 11.46 7.50 7.26
CA PHE A 167 12.18 7.42 5.98
C PHE A 167 12.77 8.78 5.58
N ILE A 168 12.04 9.88 5.76
CA ILE A 168 12.56 11.23 5.53
C ILE A 168 13.72 11.55 6.49
N LEU A 169 13.59 11.17 7.76
CA LEU A 169 14.67 11.31 8.72
C LEU A 169 15.92 10.55 8.26
N TYR A 170 15.75 9.32 7.76
CA TYR A 170 16.84 8.53 7.19
C TYR A 170 17.52 9.23 6.01
N THR A 171 16.78 9.80 5.07
CA THR A 171 17.39 10.50 3.91
C THR A 171 18.16 11.75 4.31
N VAL A 172 17.81 12.40 5.42
CA VAL A 172 18.55 13.54 5.98
C VAL A 172 19.77 13.08 6.79
N LEU A 173 19.69 11.92 7.44
CA LEU A 173 20.81 11.35 8.20
C LEU A 173 21.91 10.79 7.30
N VAL A 174 21.57 10.17 6.16
CA VAL A 174 22.56 9.53 5.28
C VAL A 174 23.69 10.47 4.83
N PRO A 175 23.43 11.72 4.39
CA PRO A 175 24.49 12.67 4.04
C PRO A 175 25.34 13.14 5.23
N THR A 176 24.82 13.09 6.45
CA THR A 176 25.48 13.65 7.64
C THR A 176 26.27 12.62 8.44
N LEU A 177 25.71 11.42 8.64
CA LEU A 177 26.30 10.33 9.42
C LEU A 177 26.95 9.24 8.56
N GLY A 178 26.70 9.23 7.26
CA GLY A 178 27.10 8.14 6.37
C GLY A 178 26.10 6.99 6.34
N TYR A 179 26.25 6.09 5.36
CA TYR A 179 25.27 5.04 5.06
C TYR A 179 25.21 3.95 6.14
N LEU A 180 26.37 3.47 6.63
CA LEU A 180 26.45 2.43 7.66
C LEU A 180 25.76 2.87 8.96
N ILE A 181 26.13 4.04 9.49
CA ILE A 181 25.65 4.48 10.80
C ILE A 181 24.16 4.83 10.74
N SER A 182 23.72 5.50 9.66
CA SER A 182 22.31 5.85 9.47
C SER A 182 21.41 4.62 9.40
N THR A 183 21.82 3.58 8.67
CA THR A 183 21.03 2.35 8.51
C THR A 183 20.99 1.53 9.80
N LEU A 184 22.10 1.40 10.52
CA LEU A 184 22.14 0.71 11.81
C LEU A 184 21.27 1.42 12.86
N PHE A 185 21.39 2.74 12.94
CA PHE A 185 20.57 3.55 13.83
C PHE A 185 19.09 3.37 13.52
N LEU A 186 18.69 3.50 12.26
CA LEU A 186 17.30 3.39 11.85
C LEU A 186 16.75 1.98 12.10
N GLY A 187 17.51 0.92 11.82
CA GLY A 187 17.06 -0.46 12.02
C GLY A 187 16.82 -0.80 13.49
N ILE A 188 17.72 -0.37 14.37
CA ILE A 188 17.55 -0.52 15.82
C ILE A 188 16.37 0.33 16.31
N PHE A 189 16.26 1.57 15.82
CA PHE A 189 15.15 2.45 16.19
C PHE A 189 13.79 1.90 15.76
N LEU A 190 13.66 1.37 14.55
CA LEU A 190 12.43 0.77 14.02
C LEU A 190 12.02 -0.47 14.82
N THR A 191 12.97 -1.38 15.12
CA THR A 191 12.69 -2.57 15.94
C THR A 191 12.23 -2.19 17.34
N TRP A 192 12.85 -1.18 17.95
CA TRP A 192 12.43 -0.65 19.24
C TRP A 192 11.04 0.00 19.18
N ARG A 193 10.75 0.79 18.14
CA ARG A 193 9.48 1.50 17.95
C ARG A 193 8.29 0.56 17.72
N LEU A 194 8.53 -0.58 17.08
CA LEU A 194 7.55 -1.65 16.90
C LEU A 194 7.22 -2.42 18.19
N GLY A 195 7.92 -2.12 19.29
CA GLY A 195 7.69 -2.75 20.59
C GLY A 195 8.53 -4.01 20.84
N TYR A 196 9.39 -4.39 19.90
CA TYR A 196 10.33 -5.50 20.05
C TYR A 196 11.55 -5.10 20.91
N ARG A 197 11.30 -4.82 22.19
CA ARG A 197 12.27 -4.25 23.12
C ARG A 197 13.22 -5.27 23.75
N SER A 198 13.05 -6.56 23.47
CA SER A 198 13.96 -7.58 24.02
C SER A 198 15.33 -7.49 23.33
N GLY A 199 16.42 -7.76 24.08
CA GLY A 199 17.78 -7.70 23.53
C GLY A 199 17.98 -8.61 22.31
N ARG A 200 17.27 -9.75 22.25
CA ARG A 200 17.29 -10.66 21.10
C ARG A 200 16.78 -9.98 19.83
N TRP A 201 15.69 -9.22 19.93
CA TRP A 201 15.12 -8.53 18.77
C TRP A 201 15.95 -7.33 18.32
N ILE A 202 16.56 -6.62 19.27
CA ILE A 202 17.50 -5.53 18.94
C ILE A 202 18.72 -6.08 18.19
N LEU A 203 19.25 -7.24 18.62
CA LEU A 203 20.37 -7.90 17.94
C LEU A 203 19.97 -8.38 16.54
N ILE A 204 18.78 -8.95 16.38
CA ILE A 204 18.23 -9.32 15.06
C ILE A 204 18.10 -8.07 14.17
N GLY A 205 17.58 -6.96 14.70
CA GLY A 205 17.48 -5.68 14.00
C GLY A 205 18.83 -5.18 13.52
N LEU A 206 19.83 -5.14 14.41
CA LEU A 206 21.20 -4.74 14.10
C LEU A 206 21.81 -5.65 13.02
N SER A 207 21.68 -6.96 13.16
CA SER A 207 22.20 -7.93 12.18
C SER A 207 21.55 -7.80 10.81
N SER A 208 20.22 -7.58 10.77
CA SER A 208 19.48 -7.35 9.54
C SER A 208 19.94 -6.08 8.84
N SER A 209 20.14 -5.00 9.59
CA SER A 209 20.65 -3.74 9.05
C SER A 209 22.07 -3.85 8.51
N LEU A 210 22.97 -4.60 9.17
CA LEU A 210 24.29 -4.90 8.62
C LEU A 210 24.21 -5.64 7.29
N VAL A 211 23.37 -6.67 7.20
CA VAL A 211 23.17 -7.42 5.95
C VAL A 211 22.68 -6.51 4.84
N ILE A 212 21.71 -5.62 5.13
CA ILE A 212 21.21 -4.64 4.18
C ILE A 212 22.36 -3.76 3.67
N VAL A 213 23.21 -3.22 4.55
CA VAL A 213 24.35 -2.39 4.13
C VAL A 213 25.27 -3.13 3.17
N PHE A 214 25.63 -4.38 3.49
CA PHE A 214 26.50 -5.18 2.64
C PHE A 214 25.86 -5.51 1.29
N VAL A 215 24.58 -5.88 1.28
CA VAL A 215 23.84 -6.16 0.04
C VAL A 215 23.81 -4.93 -0.84
N PHE A 216 23.40 -3.77 -0.32
CA PHE A 216 23.31 -2.56 -1.12
C PHE A 216 24.68 -2.06 -1.59
N ARG A 217 25.73 -2.17 -0.76
CA ARG A 217 27.09 -1.80 -1.18
C ARG A 217 27.61 -2.72 -2.29
N SER A 218 27.44 -4.03 -2.12
CA SER A 218 27.97 -5.03 -3.05
C SER A 218 27.21 -5.06 -4.37
N PHE A 219 25.89 -4.87 -4.33
CA PHE A 219 25.03 -5.00 -5.50
C PHE A 219 24.83 -3.68 -6.26
N LEU A 220 24.68 -2.55 -5.56
CA LEU A 220 24.32 -1.27 -6.18
C LEU A 220 25.50 -0.29 -6.35
N GLN A 221 26.70 -0.61 -5.82
CA GLN A 221 27.92 0.22 -5.91
C GLN A 221 27.65 1.72 -5.70
N ILE A 222 26.78 2.05 -4.75
CA ILE A 222 26.35 3.43 -4.52
C ILE A 222 27.58 4.23 -4.06
N LYS A 223 27.98 5.22 -4.86
CA LYS A 223 29.00 6.20 -4.48
C LYS A 223 28.39 7.12 -3.43
N THR A 224 28.73 6.91 -2.17
CA THR A 224 28.32 7.78 -1.06
C THR A 224 29.06 9.12 -1.15
N PRO A 225 28.41 10.24 -0.74
CA PRO A 225 29.01 11.57 -0.81
C PRO A 225 30.26 11.66 0.08
N ILE A 226 31.28 12.35 -0.43
CA ILE A 226 32.67 12.35 0.08
C ILE A 226 32.83 13.12 1.41
N ASN A 227 31.84 13.94 1.80
CA ASN A 227 31.99 14.88 2.91
C ASN A 227 31.04 14.51 4.07
N ILE A 228 31.56 13.75 5.03
CA ILE A 228 30.80 13.21 6.17
C ILE A 228 31.44 13.78 7.44
N TRP A 229 30.77 14.75 8.07
CA TRP A 229 31.25 15.44 9.28
C TRP A 229 31.68 14.47 10.39
N LEU A 230 30.95 13.38 10.56
CA LEU A 230 31.24 12.39 11.59
C LEU A 230 32.58 11.66 11.36
N TYR A 231 32.99 11.50 10.10
CA TYR A 231 34.22 10.78 9.76
C TYR A 231 35.48 11.63 9.94
N ASP A 232 35.34 12.96 10.07
CA ASP A 232 36.46 13.87 10.34
C ASP A 232 36.96 13.75 11.80
N LEU A 233 36.16 13.18 12.69
CA LEU A 233 36.52 12.92 14.09
C LEU A 233 37.30 11.61 14.26
N LEU A 234 37.36 10.75 13.24
CA LEU A 234 38.00 9.43 13.31
C LEU A 234 39.51 9.51 13.01
N PRO A 235 40.33 8.63 13.63
CA PRO A 235 41.73 8.47 13.27
C PRO A 235 41.92 8.19 11.78
N SER A 236 43.00 8.71 11.19
CA SER A 236 43.24 8.72 9.73
C SER A 236 43.08 7.36 9.04
N ALA A 237 43.53 6.27 9.68
CA ALA A 237 43.40 4.91 9.16
C ALA A 237 41.94 4.42 9.10
N VAL A 238 41.14 4.71 10.14
CA VAL A 238 39.73 4.31 10.22
C VAL A 238 38.87 5.16 9.30
N ARG A 239 39.20 6.45 9.17
CA ARG A 239 38.54 7.38 8.24
C ARG A 239 38.69 6.92 6.78
N GLY A 240 39.89 6.54 6.36
CA GLY A 240 40.15 6.05 5.01
C GLY A 240 39.36 4.76 4.70
N PHE A 241 39.30 3.84 5.65
CA PHE A 241 38.50 2.62 5.52
C PHE A 241 36.99 2.93 5.42
N MET A 242 36.45 3.78 6.29
CA MET A 242 35.04 4.18 6.24
C MET A 242 34.69 4.88 4.91
N LEU A 243 35.46 5.86 4.46
CA LEU A 243 35.22 6.54 3.18
C LEU A 243 35.30 5.61 1.97
N THR A 244 36.15 4.59 2.03
CA THR A 244 36.34 3.65 0.92
C THR A 244 35.24 2.61 0.85
N TYR A 245 34.68 2.19 2.00
CA TYR A 245 33.76 1.06 2.06
C TYR A 245 32.31 1.43 2.45
N PHE A 246 32.06 2.57 3.10
CA PHE A 246 30.79 2.93 3.74
C PHE A 246 30.42 4.43 3.62
#